data_AF-A0A830B912-F1
#
_entry.id   AF-A0A830B912-F1
#
_cell.length_a   1.000
_cell.length_b   1.000
_cell.length_c   1.000
_cell.angle_alpha   90.00
_cell.angle_beta   90.00
_cell.angle_gamma   90.00
#
_symmetry.space_group_name_H-M   'P 1'
#
loop_
_entity.id
_entity.type
_entity.pdbx_description
1 polymer ?
#
loop_
_entity_poly.entity_id
_entity_poly.type
_entity_poly.pdbx_seq_one_letter_code
_entity_poly.pdbx_strand_id
1 'polypeptide(L)'
;MEKWAFSFLAVAFVALSIFLSSTSVHSHPRDPFKSIFGEQNLGSWKNEILSSNAEAPGPGYVTSTLLLAENRTKRPDILSRFHRYRSGWDIANKHYWASVGFTGAAAFIVAVLWFISFGLALVVHYFCGWKLNLSGKESGRALGICLSLLVLFTIASAIGCILLSVGQSEFHGEAIDTLNFVVNQSEYTVQTLRNVTEYLLVAKNVSVAQIFLPSDVKDDIDKLNVDLNAAADTLEQKTNENSRQIQKVFNTVRSVLITVAVVMLVVTIFGLVFSILGHQHLIHIFILSGWLMVAVTFVLCGGFVILNNTITDTCMAMGEWVENPHAETALSNILPCVDQRTTNQTLFQSKKVINDIVNIVNGFVDSSANLNPPPQAGASIYYNQSGPLIPRLCYPYDSNLRDRSWSCSDQELDMENASMVWQNYTCAASPNGLCITVGRLTPKIYNELVGAVNVSYGLKHYTPPLLSLQNCNFVRDTFRNITSSYCPPLEHNLRTVNAGLALISVGVMLSLALWIIYANRPQREEVFAGITKRIRGRSNGEKGGKSENYCADVSI
;
A
#
# COMPACT_ATOMS: atom_id res chain seq x y z
N MET A 1 -30.99 -38.24 12.51
CA MET A 1 -30.24 -36.96 12.58
C MET A 1 -28.95 -36.97 11.73
N GLU A 2 -28.30 -38.11 11.48
CA GLU A 2 -27.08 -38.21 10.65
C GLU A 2 -27.22 -37.78 9.18
N LYS A 3 -28.36 -38.07 8.52
CA LYS A 3 -28.55 -37.71 7.10
C LYS A 3 -28.64 -36.18 6.89
N TRP A 4 -29.17 -35.46 7.86
CA TRP A 4 -29.27 -33.99 7.82
C TRP A 4 -27.93 -33.33 8.13
N ALA A 5 -27.12 -33.90 9.02
CA ALA A 5 -25.75 -33.43 9.28
C ALA A 5 -24.82 -33.64 8.07
N PHE A 6 -24.92 -34.78 7.38
CA PHE A 6 -24.20 -35.04 6.13
C PHE A 6 -24.61 -34.08 5.02
N SER A 7 -25.91 -33.79 4.89
CA SER A 7 -26.40 -32.81 3.93
C SER A 7 -25.98 -31.40 4.29
N PHE A 8 -25.92 -31.03 5.57
CA PHE A 8 -25.49 -29.68 5.99
C PHE A 8 -23.98 -29.47 5.83
N LEU A 9 -23.14 -30.49 6.10
CA LEU A 9 -21.70 -30.44 5.87
C LEU A 9 -21.35 -30.49 4.38
N ALA A 10 -22.05 -31.31 3.60
CA ALA A 10 -21.87 -31.33 2.15
C ALA A 10 -22.38 -30.04 1.49
N VAL A 11 -23.49 -29.47 1.96
CA VAL A 11 -24.00 -28.17 1.48
C VAL A 11 -23.12 -27.02 1.97
N ALA A 12 -22.56 -27.08 3.18
CA ALA A 12 -21.57 -26.10 3.64
C ALA A 12 -20.24 -26.23 2.87
N PHE A 13 -19.83 -27.44 2.50
CA PHE A 13 -18.61 -27.68 1.72
C PHE A 13 -18.80 -27.32 0.24
N VAL A 14 -19.97 -27.60 -0.34
CA VAL A 14 -20.38 -27.15 -1.67
C VAL A 14 -20.62 -25.65 -1.68
N ALA A 15 -21.19 -25.06 -0.63
CA ALA A 15 -21.30 -23.61 -0.49
C ALA A 15 -19.94 -22.95 -0.28
N LEU A 16 -18.99 -23.58 0.43
CA LEU A 16 -17.63 -23.06 0.63
C LEU A 16 -16.80 -23.20 -0.66
N SER A 17 -16.93 -24.31 -1.38
CA SER A 17 -16.29 -24.49 -2.69
C SER A 17 -16.97 -23.67 -3.78
N ILE A 18 -18.28 -23.43 -3.72
CA ILE A 18 -18.98 -22.42 -4.54
C ILE A 18 -18.55 -21.03 -4.09
N PHE A 19 -18.38 -20.68 -2.81
CA PHE A 19 -17.86 -19.36 -2.41
C PHE A 19 -16.41 -19.14 -2.86
N LEU A 20 -15.57 -20.18 -2.81
CA LEU A 20 -14.20 -20.21 -3.34
C LEU A 20 -14.16 -20.23 -4.89
N SER A 21 -15.19 -20.77 -5.55
CA SER A 21 -15.32 -20.80 -7.02
C SER A 21 -16.08 -19.60 -7.59
N SER A 22 -16.96 -18.96 -6.81
CA SER A 22 -17.66 -17.71 -7.12
C SER A 22 -16.75 -16.50 -6.85
N THR A 23 -15.66 -16.69 -6.10
CA THR A 23 -14.51 -15.80 -6.10
C THR A 23 -13.55 -16.05 -7.27
N SER A 24 -13.80 -17.07 -8.13
CA SER A 24 -13.38 -16.93 -9.52
C SER A 24 -14.26 -15.84 -10.13
N VAL A 25 -13.73 -14.63 -10.05
CA VAL A 25 -14.20 -13.48 -10.79
C VAL A 25 -14.45 -14.00 -12.20
N HIS A 26 -15.71 -13.99 -12.62
CA HIS A 26 -16.09 -14.07 -14.02
C HIS A 26 -15.62 -12.76 -14.67
N SER A 27 -14.31 -12.55 -14.70
CA SER A 27 -13.66 -11.53 -15.49
C SER A 27 -13.51 -12.15 -16.84
N HIS A 28 -14.32 -11.67 -17.79
CA HIS A 28 -13.92 -11.59 -19.19
C HIS A 28 -12.40 -11.34 -19.29
N PRO A 29 -11.71 -11.83 -20.34
CA PRO A 29 -10.29 -11.62 -20.54
C PRO A 29 -10.03 -10.13 -20.76
N ARG A 30 -9.90 -9.41 -19.65
CA ARG A 30 -9.52 -8.01 -19.55
C ARG A 30 -8.64 -7.99 -18.32
N ASP A 31 -7.33 -7.91 -18.58
CA ASP A 31 -6.24 -7.98 -17.61
C ASP A 31 -6.57 -7.23 -16.31
N PRO A 32 -6.73 -7.93 -15.16
CA PRO A 32 -7.03 -7.29 -13.88
C PRO A 32 -5.98 -6.25 -13.49
N PHE A 33 -4.71 -6.53 -13.83
CA PHE A 33 -3.56 -5.67 -13.60
C PHE A 33 -3.51 -4.43 -14.50
N LYS A 34 -4.14 -4.46 -15.68
CA LYS A 34 -4.22 -3.31 -16.58
C LYS A 34 -5.18 -2.23 -16.07
N SER A 35 -6.17 -2.61 -15.25
CA SER A 35 -7.07 -1.66 -14.59
C SER A 35 -6.47 -1.03 -13.32
N ILE A 36 -5.64 -1.80 -12.59
CA ILE A 36 -4.99 -1.35 -11.35
C ILE A 36 -3.86 -0.33 -11.64
N PHE A 37 -3.15 -0.49 -12.76
CA PHE A 37 -1.97 0.32 -13.08
C PHE A 37 -2.17 1.41 -14.13
N GLY A 38 -3.44 1.79 -14.42
CA GLY A 38 -3.74 3.08 -15.03
C GLY A 38 -2.96 3.40 -16.30
N GLU A 39 -2.83 2.45 -17.22
CA GLU A 39 -2.21 2.70 -18.51
C GLU A 39 -3.24 3.31 -19.48
N GLN A 40 -3.52 4.60 -19.28
CA GLN A 40 -4.01 5.59 -20.25
C GLN A 40 -4.38 6.85 -19.48
N ASN A 41 -3.53 7.90 -19.57
CA ASN A 41 -3.89 9.34 -19.63
C ASN A 41 -2.82 10.30 -19.05
N LEU A 42 -1.81 9.83 -18.31
CA LEU A 42 -0.65 10.69 -17.92
C LEU A 42 0.19 11.15 -19.13
N GLY A 43 0.05 10.48 -20.28
CA GLY A 43 0.66 10.89 -21.54
C GLY A 43 0.15 12.23 -22.08
N SER A 44 -1.08 12.64 -21.74
CA SER A 44 -1.62 13.94 -22.15
C SER A 44 -0.87 15.09 -21.47
N TRP A 45 -0.67 14.99 -20.16
CA TRP A 45 0.07 15.97 -19.35
C TRP A 45 1.55 16.06 -19.77
N LYS A 46 2.17 14.90 -20.08
CA LYS A 46 3.53 14.81 -20.61
C LYS A 46 3.69 15.60 -21.91
N ASN A 47 2.76 15.45 -22.85
CA ASN A 47 2.87 16.09 -24.17
C ASN A 47 2.59 17.60 -24.10
N GLU A 48 1.78 18.05 -23.16
CA GLU A 48 1.38 19.46 -23.03
C GLU A 48 2.46 20.33 -22.36
N ILE A 49 3.10 19.84 -21.30
CA ILE A 49 4.23 20.53 -20.63
C ILE A 49 5.51 20.51 -21.48
N LEU A 50 5.76 19.42 -22.21
CA LEU A 50 6.89 19.37 -23.15
C LEU A 50 6.68 20.27 -24.39
N SER A 51 5.43 20.59 -24.73
CA SER A 51 5.13 21.49 -25.87
C SER A 51 5.22 22.98 -25.52
N SER A 52 5.08 23.36 -24.25
CA SER A 52 5.19 24.76 -23.80
C SER A 52 6.62 25.23 -23.55
N ASN A 53 7.56 24.30 -23.39
CA ASN A 53 8.98 24.60 -23.23
C ASN A 53 9.71 24.22 -24.52
N ALA A 54 10.14 25.22 -25.28
CA ALA A 54 11.00 25.00 -26.45
C ALA A 54 12.15 24.05 -26.08
N GLU A 55 12.22 22.94 -26.81
CA GLU A 55 13.23 21.91 -26.66
C GLU A 55 14.63 22.53 -26.84
N ALA A 56 15.33 22.73 -25.72
CA ALA A 56 16.74 23.03 -25.76
C ALA A 56 17.49 21.69 -25.92
N PRO A 57 18.33 21.52 -26.95
CA PRO A 57 19.08 20.29 -27.12
C PRO A 57 20.12 20.18 -26.00
N GLY A 58 19.83 19.36 -25.00
CA GLY A 58 20.79 18.98 -23.97
C GLY A 58 21.95 18.16 -24.57
N PRO A 59 23.18 18.32 -24.07
CA PRO A 59 24.34 17.66 -24.65
C PRO A 59 24.23 16.16 -24.48
N GLY A 60 24.59 15.41 -25.53
CA GLY A 60 24.64 13.95 -25.53
C GLY A 60 25.55 13.42 -24.43
N TYR A 61 24.96 13.12 -23.27
CA TYR A 61 25.51 12.17 -22.34
C TYR A 61 24.97 10.80 -22.74
N VAL A 62 25.86 9.83 -22.87
CA VAL A 62 25.52 8.42 -23.02
C VAL A 62 24.63 8.06 -21.83
N THR A 63 23.31 7.99 -22.03
CA THR A 63 22.37 7.57 -20.99
C THR A 63 22.56 6.08 -20.78
N SER A 64 23.40 5.75 -19.80
CA SER A 64 23.49 4.40 -19.27
C SER A 64 22.12 4.06 -18.68
N THR A 65 21.33 3.27 -19.41
CA THR A 65 20.07 2.73 -18.92
C THR A 65 20.33 1.93 -17.65
N LEU A 66 19.77 2.37 -16.53
CA LEU A 66 19.88 1.67 -15.25
C LEU A 66 18.74 0.64 -15.16
N LEU A 67 19.10 -0.63 -15.12
CA LEU A 67 18.16 -1.72 -14.93
C LEU A 67 17.89 -1.89 -13.43
N LEU A 68 16.67 -1.56 -13.01
CA LEU A 68 16.27 -1.65 -11.60
C LEU A 68 16.19 -3.12 -11.15
N ALA A 69 16.65 -3.43 -9.94
CA ALA A 69 16.71 -4.76 -9.34
C ALA A 69 17.30 -5.84 -10.28
N GLU A 70 18.28 -5.48 -11.13
CA GLU A 70 18.79 -6.34 -12.20
C GLU A 70 19.28 -7.69 -11.69
N ASN A 71 20.07 -7.69 -10.61
CA ASN A 71 20.67 -8.92 -10.10
C ASN A 71 19.62 -9.88 -9.53
N ARG A 72 18.58 -9.35 -8.89
CA ARG A 72 17.52 -10.12 -8.24
C ARG A 72 16.48 -10.66 -9.22
N THR A 73 16.22 -9.91 -10.29
CA THR A 73 15.24 -10.28 -11.34
C THR A 73 15.79 -11.26 -12.36
N LYS A 74 17.09 -11.59 -12.33
CA LYS A 74 17.72 -12.64 -13.16
C LYS A 74 17.21 -14.04 -12.83
N ARG A 75 16.06 -14.39 -13.38
CA ARG A 75 15.33 -15.65 -13.16
C ARG A 75 14.89 -16.25 -14.49
N PRO A 76 14.53 -17.55 -14.55
CA PRO A 76 13.97 -18.15 -15.76
C PRO A 76 12.66 -17.48 -16.17
N ASP A 77 12.45 -17.28 -17.46
CA ASP A 77 11.21 -16.77 -18.04
C ASP A 77 10.54 -17.83 -18.91
N ILE A 78 9.33 -18.23 -18.53
CA ILE A 78 8.55 -19.25 -19.22
C ILE A 78 8.16 -18.82 -20.64
N LEU A 79 7.84 -17.53 -20.84
CA LEU A 79 7.46 -17.00 -22.16
C LEU A 79 8.65 -16.97 -23.12
N SER A 80 9.86 -16.91 -22.59
CA SER A 80 11.11 -16.94 -23.36
C SER A 80 11.80 -18.31 -23.31
N ARG A 81 11.03 -19.41 -23.34
CA ARG A 81 11.57 -20.79 -23.34
C ARG A 81 12.60 -21.03 -22.21
N PHE A 82 12.28 -20.56 -21.01
CA PHE A 82 13.11 -20.63 -19.80
C PHE A 82 14.47 -19.92 -19.88
N HIS A 83 14.67 -19.05 -20.87
CA HIS A 83 15.86 -18.18 -20.90
C HIS A 83 15.81 -17.23 -19.70
N ARG A 84 16.99 -16.84 -19.20
CA ARG A 84 17.07 -15.91 -18.07
C ARG A 84 16.57 -14.54 -18.49
N TYR A 85 15.59 -14.01 -17.76
CA TYR A 85 15.15 -12.63 -17.86
C TYR A 85 16.29 -11.69 -17.41
N ARG A 86 16.55 -10.63 -18.17
CA ARG A 86 17.68 -9.70 -17.95
C ARG A 86 17.29 -8.23 -17.99
N SER A 87 16.02 -7.91 -18.22
CA SER A 87 15.58 -6.53 -18.45
C SER A 87 15.30 -5.74 -17.17
N GLY A 88 15.66 -6.26 -15.98
CA GLY A 88 15.38 -5.61 -14.70
C GLY A 88 13.90 -5.60 -14.34
N TRP A 89 13.56 -5.03 -13.20
CA TRP A 89 12.19 -4.82 -12.77
C TRP A 89 11.47 -3.85 -13.71
N ASP A 90 10.35 -4.30 -14.27
CA ASP A 90 9.49 -3.51 -15.14
C ASP A 90 8.05 -4.06 -15.08
N ILE A 91 7.14 -3.30 -14.48
CA ILE A 91 5.73 -3.68 -14.32
C ILE A 91 5.00 -3.79 -15.67
N ALA A 92 5.40 -3.02 -16.69
CA ALA A 92 4.75 -3.04 -18.00
C ALA A 92 5.21 -4.25 -18.84
N ASN A 93 6.33 -4.88 -18.47
CA ASN A 93 6.89 -5.99 -19.22
C ASN A 93 6.22 -7.33 -18.88
N LYS A 94 5.64 -7.99 -19.88
CA LYS A 94 5.04 -9.33 -19.71
C LYS A 94 6.06 -10.41 -19.30
N HIS A 95 7.31 -10.27 -19.74
CA HIS A 95 8.38 -11.20 -19.39
C HIS A 95 8.80 -11.09 -17.91
N TYR A 96 8.67 -9.91 -17.30
CA TYR A 96 8.85 -9.74 -15.86
C TYR A 96 7.81 -10.58 -15.08
N TRP A 97 6.53 -10.45 -15.43
CA TRP A 97 5.43 -11.18 -14.79
C TRP A 97 5.54 -12.70 -14.97
N ALA A 98 5.92 -13.16 -16.16
CA ALA A 98 6.15 -14.58 -16.40
C ALA A 98 7.33 -15.12 -15.58
N SER A 99 8.40 -14.33 -15.43
CA SER A 99 9.57 -14.72 -14.67
C SER A 99 9.35 -14.73 -13.16
N VAL A 100 8.69 -13.70 -12.59
CA VAL A 100 8.32 -13.69 -11.17
C VAL A 100 7.26 -14.75 -10.86
N GLY A 101 6.31 -14.98 -11.75
CA GLY A 101 5.31 -16.04 -11.61
C GLY A 101 5.94 -17.44 -11.51
N PHE A 102 7.04 -17.69 -12.23
CA PHE A 102 7.76 -18.96 -12.15
C PHE A 102 8.37 -19.24 -10.78
N THR A 103 8.59 -18.23 -9.93
CA THR A 103 9.13 -18.44 -8.58
C THR A 103 8.22 -19.29 -7.68
N GLY A 104 6.90 -19.25 -7.93
CA GLY A 104 5.91 -20.10 -7.23
C GLY A 104 5.76 -21.51 -7.80
N ALA A 105 6.42 -21.83 -8.93
CA ALA A 105 6.18 -23.08 -9.67
C ALA A 105 6.43 -24.34 -8.83
N ALA A 106 7.44 -24.33 -7.97
CA ALA A 106 7.74 -25.46 -7.11
C ALA A 106 6.56 -25.84 -6.20
N ALA A 107 5.90 -24.84 -5.58
CA ALA A 107 4.75 -25.07 -4.72
C ALA A 107 3.52 -25.57 -5.51
N PHE A 108 3.28 -25.04 -6.72
CA PHE A 108 2.20 -25.51 -7.58
C PHE A 108 2.43 -26.94 -8.08
N ILE A 109 3.66 -27.29 -8.44
CA ILE A 109 4.01 -28.66 -8.82
C ILE A 109 3.78 -29.62 -7.65
N VAL A 110 4.23 -29.25 -6.45
CA VAL A 110 3.98 -30.03 -5.23
C VAL A 110 2.48 -30.18 -4.95
N ALA A 111 1.69 -29.12 -5.15
CA ALA A 111 0.23 -29.19 -5.00
C ALA A 111 -0.42 -30.21 -5.94
N VAL A 112 -0.06 -30.18 -7.23
CA VAL A 112 -0.59 -31.10 -8.25
C VAL A 112 -0.15 -32.53 -7.98
N LEU A 113 1.14 -32.73 -7.69
CA LEU A 113 1.69 -34.05 -7.35
C LEU A 113 1.01 -34.62 -6.11
N TRP A 114 0.83 -33.82 -5.06
CA TRP A 114 0.13 -34.23 -3.84
C TRP A 114 -1.33 -34.58 -4.14
N PHE A 115 -2.04 -33.74 -4.87
CA PHE A 115 -3.44 -33.94 -5.20
C PHE A 115 -3.64 -35.27 -5.96
N ILE A 116 -2.85 -35.51 -7.01
CA ILE A 116 -2.95 -36.72 -7.83
C ILE A 116 -2.48 -37.96 -7.07
N SER A 117 -1.29 -37.92 -6.44
CA SER A 117 -0.71 -39.10 -5.79
C SER A 117 -1.53 -39.56 -4.59
N PHE A 118 -1.96 -38.63 -3.74
CA PHE A 118 -2.78 -38.96 -2.57
C PHE A 118 -4.20 -39.36 -2.98
N GLY A 119 -4.78 -38.68 -3.98
CA GLY A 119 -6.08 -39.07 -4.53
C GLY A 119 -6.08 -40.48 -5.11
N LEU A 120 -5.05 -40.83 -5.89
CA LEU A 120 -4.88 -42.18 -6.42
C LEU A 120 -4.69 -43.21 -5.28
N ALA A 121 -3.90 -42.88 -4.25
CA ALA A 121 -3.71 -43.74 -3.10
C ALA A 121 -5.03 -44.03 -2.35
N LEU A 122 -5.90 -43.01 -2.20
CA LEU A 122 -7.23 -43.18 -1.61
C LEU A 122 -8.14 -44.06 -2.48
N VAL A 123 -8.10 -43.90 -3.81
CA VAL A 123 -8.87 -44.73 -4.74
C VAL A 123 -8.42 -46.20 -4.66
N VAL A 124 -7.11 -46.45 -4.74
CA VAL A 124 -6.56 -47.81 -4.60
C VAL A 124 -6.90 -48.41 -3.24
N HIS A 125 -6.84 -47.61 -2.18
CA HIS A 125 -7.24 -48.03 -0.83
C HIS A 125 -8.71 -48.48 -0.78
N TYR A 126 -9.62 -47.70 -1.38
CA TYR A 126 -11.05 -47.99 -1.42
C TYR A 126 -11.38 -49.22 -2.27
N PHE A 127 -10.78 -49.37 -3.45
CA PHE A 127 -11.09 -50.47 -4.39
C PHE A 127 -10.34 -51.77 -4.11
N CYS A 128 -9.07 -51.71 -3.71
CA CYS A 128 -8.24 -52.91 -3.50
C CYS A 128 -8.19 -53.37 -2.03
N GLY A 129 -8.83 -52.65 -1.10
CA GLY A 129 -8.94 -53.06 0.30
C GLY A 129 -7.58 -53.38 0.93
N TRP A 130 -6.58 -52.51 0.74
CA TRP A 130 -5.21 -52.76 1.17
C TRP A 130 -5.13 -52.88 2.70
N LYS A 131 -5.26 -54.10 3.22
CA LYS A 131 -5.00 -54.43 4.64
C LYS A 131 -3.51 -54.73 4.82
N LEU A 132 -2.79 -53.78 5.43
CA LEU A 132 -1.42 -54.03 5.89
C LEU A 132 -1.44 -55.04 7.05
N ASN A 133 -1.08 -56.30 6.77
CA ASN A 133 -0.95 -57.35 7.78
C ASN A 133 0.33 -57.14 8.62
N LEU A 134 0.25 -56.33 9.67
CA LEU A 134 1.28 -56.29 10.72
C LEU A 134 0.94 -57.30 11.84
N SER A 135 1.78 -58.32 11.98
CA SER A 135 1.57 -59.45 12.90
C SER A 135 1.76 -59.09 14.39
N GLY A 136 0.69 -59.30 15.18
CA GLY A 136 0.69 -60.04 16.45
C GLY A 136 1.29 -59.44 17.74
N LYS A 137 2.57 -59.06 17.78
CA LYS A 137 3.26 -58.79 19.07
C LYS A 137 4.07 -57.49 19.13
N GLU A 138 4.44 -56.90 18.00
CA GLU A 138 5.07 -55.57 17.90
C GLU A 138 4.05 -54.40 17.79
N SER A 139 2.76 -54.72 17.75
CA SER A 139 1.66 -53.81 17.42
C SER A 139 1.51 -52.62 18.39
N GLY A 140 1.72 -52.83 19.70
CA GLY A 140 1.50 -51.80 20.72
C GLY A 140 2.57 -50.70 20.77
N ARG A 141 3.86 -51.05 20.56
CA ARG A 141 4.94 -50.06 20.46
C ARG A 141 4.81 -49.21 19.19
N ALA A 142 4.49 -49.85 18.06
CA ALA A 142 4.25 -49.15 16.80
C ALA A 142 3.05 -48.17 16.88
N LEU A 143 1.99 -48.56 17.59
CA LEU A 143 0.83 -47.69 17.83
C LEU A 143 1.18 -46.48 18.69
N GLY A 144 1.95 -46.69 19.76
CA GLY A 144 2.44 -45.61 20.61
C GLY A 144 3.31 -44.61 19.82
N ILE A 145 4.21 -45.12 18.98
CA ILE A 145 5.06 -44.27 18.11
C ILE A 145 4.21 -43.48 17.12
N CYS A 146 3.24 -44.11 16.44
CA CYS A 146 2.34 -43.42 15.49
C CYS A 146 1.55 -42.30 16.18
N LEU A 147 1.02 -42.58 17.38
CA LEU A 147 0.25 -41.60 18.15
C LEU A 147 1.15 -40.45 18.66
N SER A 148 2.38 -40.74 19.10
CA SER A 148 3.36 -39.71 19.44
C SER A 148 3.71 -38.82 18.25
N LEU A 149 3.87 -39.39 17.05
CA LEU A 149 4.13 -38.63 15.82
C LEU A 149 2.92 -37.78 15.41
N LEU A 150 1.70 -38.30 15.54
CA LEU A 150 0.47 -37.52 15.30
C LEU A 150 0.39 -36.33 16.25
N VAL A 151 0.67 -36.52 17.54
CA VAL A 151 0.74 -35.41 18.50
C VAL A 151 1.79 -34.39 18.07
N LEU A 152 3.00 -34.82 17.68
CA LEU A 152 4.06 -33.92 17.21
C LEU A 152 3.62 -33.10 15.99
N PHE A 153 3.02 -33.72 14.98
CA PHE A 153 2.58 -33.03 13.78
C PHE A 153 1.38 -32.12 14.02
N THR A 154 0.49 -32.46 14.96
CA THR A 154 -0.59 -31.55 15.37
C THR A 154 -0.06 -30.31 16.08
N ILE A 155 0.97 -30.46 16.93
CA ILE A 155 1.66 -29.32 17.55
C ILE A 155 2.33 -28.46 16.48
N ALA A 156 3.03 -29.07 15.52
CA ALA A 156 3.65 -28.34 14.41
C ALA A 156 2.61 -27.58 13.57
N SER A 157 1.48 -28.22 13.25
CA SER A 157 0.39 -27.56 12.52
C SER A 157 -0.25 -26.43 13.33
N ALA A 158 -0.41 -26.58 14.64
CA ALA A 158 -0.94 -25.53 15.51
C ALA A 158 0.02 -24.32 15.55
N ILE A 159 1.33 -24.55 15.67
CA ILE A 159 2.35 -23.50 15.56
C ILE A 159 2.26 -22.82 14.18
N GLY A 160 2.11 -23.60 13.11
CA GLY A 160 1.94 -23.06 11.77
C GLY A 160 0.69 -22.18 11.63
N CYS A 161 -0.43 -22.56 12.23
CA CYS A 161 -1.65 -21.75 12.26
C CYS A 161 -1.46 -20.45 13.03
N ILE A 162 -0.71 -20.47 14.14
CA ILE A 162 -0.37 -19.26 14.90
C ILE A 162 0.51 -18.34 14.05
N LEU A 163 1.59 -18.86 13.46
CA LEU A 163 2.48 -18.09 12.59
C LEU A 163 1.73 -17.49 11.40
N LEU A 164 0.85 -18.27 10.76
CA LEU A 164 0.02 -17.79 9.67
C LEU A 164 -0.91 -16.66 10.13
N SER A 165 -1.62 -16.85 11.24
CA SER A 165 -2.59 -15.86 11.74
C SER A 165 -1.93 -14.55 12.15
N VAL A 166 -0.81 -14.62 12.88
CA VAL A 166 -0.03 -13.45 13.32
C VAL A 166 0.61 -12.78 12.10
N GLY A 167 1.39 -13.53 11.31
CA GLY A 167 2.11 -12.97 10.17
C GLY A 167 1.19 -12.34 9.14
N GLN A 168 0.01 -12.90 8.93
CA GLN A 168 -0.99 -12.34 8.04
C GLN A 168 -1.64 -11.07 8.60
N SER A 169 -1.95 -11.03 9.90
CA SER A 169 -2.55 -9.84 10.52
C SER A 169 -1.59 -8.66 10.43
N GLU A 170 -0.31 -8.89 10.74
CA GLU A 170 0.76 -7.89 10.64
C GLU A 170 0.98 -7.49 9.17
N PHE A 171 1.09 -8.45 8.25
CA PHE A 171 1.20 -8.18 6.81
C PHE A 171 0.06 -7.31 6.30
N HIS A 172 -1.17 -7.62 6.69
CA HIS A 172 -2.35 -6.87 6.28
C HIS A 172 -2.32 -5.43 6.82
N GLY A 173 -1.97 -5.24 8.10
CA GLY A 173 -1.83 -3.89 8.68
C GLY A 173 -0.81 -3.07 7.92
N GLU A 174 0.40 -3.60 7.77
CA GLU A 174 1.51 -2.91 7.07
C GLU A 174 1.20 -2.60 5.60
N ALA A 175 0.53 -3.52 4.88
CA ALA A 175 0.12 -3.29 3.50
C ALA A 175 -0.93 -2.17 3.38
N ILE A 176 -1.89 -2.10 4.32
CA ILE A 176 -2.91 -1.04 4.36
C ILE A 176 -2.29 0.30 4.76
N ASP A 177 -1.36 0.31 5.71
CA ASP A 177 -0.66 1.53 6.14
C ASP A 177 0.24 2.08 5.03
N THR A 178 0.94 1.21 4.29
CA THR A 178 1.71 1.60 3.10
C THR A 178 0.80 2.23 2.05
N LEU A 179 -0.37 1.64 1.79
CA LEU A 179 -1.34 2.17 0.84
C LEU A 179 -1.90 3.53 1.30
N ASN A 180 -2.26 3.66 2.58
CA ASN A 180 -2.77 4.90 3.15
C ASN A 180 -1.71 6.02 3.09
N PHE A 181 -0.43 5.69 3.31
CA PHE A 181 0.66 6.64 3.12
C PHE A 181 0.71 7.17 1.67
N VAL A 182 0.63 6.28 0.67
CA VAL A 182 0.61 6.69 -0.75
C VAL A 182 -0.63 7.53 -1.08
N VAL A 183 -1.80 7.16 -0.55
CA VAL A 183 -3.04 7.94 -0.72
C VAL A 183 -2.89 9.33 -0.12
N ASN A 184 -2.31 9.45 1.08
CA ASN A 184 -2.09 10.74 1.73
C ASN A 184 -1.11 11.63 0.95
N GLN A 185 -0.04 11.06 0.36
CA GLN A 185 0.86 11.81 -0.52
C GLN A 185 0.16 12.30 -1.79
N SER A 186 -0.73 11.48 -2.36
CA SER A 186 -1.57 11.88 -3.49
C SER A 186 -2.56 12.98 -3.11
N GLU A 187 -3.20 12.89 -1.94
CA GLU A 187 -4.15 13.90 -1.44
C GLU A 187 -3.45 15.25 -1.21
N TYR A 188 -2.26 15.24 -0.62
CA TYR A 188 -1.43 16.43 -0.48
C TYR A 188 -1.15 17.09 -1.84
N THR A 189 -0.86 16.28 -2.87
CA THR A 189 -0.64 16.78 -4.24
C THR A 189 -1.91 17.41 -4.82
N VAL A 190 -3.06 16.74 -4.69
CA VAL A 190 -4.37 17.26 -5.14
C VAL A 190 -4.69 18.59 -4.47
N GLN A 191 -4.52 18.69 -3.15
CA GLN A 191 -4.75 19.92 -2.39
C GLN A 191 -3.80 21.04 -2.83
N THR A 192 -2.53 20.72 -3.08
CA THR A 192 -1.55 21.68 -3.60
C THR A 192 -1.98 22.23 -4.97
N LEU A 193 -2.40 21.37 -5.90
CA LEU A 193 -2.86 21.78 -7.23
C LEU A 193 -4.13 22.65 -7.17
N ARG A 194 -5.09 22.29 -6.32
CA ARG A 194 -6.33 23.07 -6.12
C ARG A 194 -6.05 24.45 -5.53
N ASN A 195 -5.22 24.52 -4.48
CA ASN A 195 -4.82 25.79 -3.88
C ASN A 195 -4.13 26.70 -4.90
N VAL A 196 -3.20 26.16 -5.70
CA VAL A 196 -2.53 26.92 -6.77
C VAL A 196 -3.54 27.47 -7.78
N THR A 197 -4.52 26.66 -8.17
CA THR A 197 -5.56 27.09 -9.11
C THR A 197 -6.38 28.25 -8.56
N GLU A 198 -6.71 28.25 -7.26
CA GLU A 198 -7.37 29.38 -6.60
C GLU A 198 -6.52 30.67 -6.65
N TYR A 199 -5.21 30.58 -6.39
CA TYR A 199 -4.31 31.73 -6.48
C TYR A 199 -4.17 32.26 -7.92
N LEU A 200 -4.15 31.39 -8.92
CA LEU A 200 -4.11 31.77 -10.33
C LEU A 200 -5.39 32.49 -10.77
N LEU A 201 -6.55 32.08 -10.28
CA LEU A 201 -7.82 32.78 -10.50
C LEU A 201 -7.82 34.19 -9.89
N VAL A 202 -7.25 34.34 -8.70
CA VAL A 202 -7.04 35.67 -8.08
C VAL A 202 -6.09 36.49 -8.95
N ALA A 203 -4.98 35.91 -9.40
CA ALA A 203 -3.97 36.56 -10.24
C ALA A 203 -4.55 37.17 -11.52
N LYS A 204 -5.43 36.43 -12.20
CA LYS A 204 -6.13 36.88 -13.40
C LYS A 204 -6.91 38.20 -13.19
N ASN A 205 -7.42 38.41 -11.99
CA ASN A 205 -8.26 39.56 -11.65
C ASN A 205 -7.47 40.73 -11.04
N VAL A 206 -6.16 40.59 -10.83
CA VAL A 206 -5.31 41.67 -10.33
C VAL A 206 -4.98 42.65 -11.45
N SER A 207 -5.41 43.90 -11.30
CA SER A 207 -5.11 44.99 -12.24
C SER A 207 -4.58 46.21 -11.51
N VAL A 208 -3.34 46.20 -11.00
CA VAL A 208 -2.83 47.35 -10.24
C VAL A 208 -2.71 48.58 -11.15
N ALA A 209 -3.48 49.63 -10.84
CA ALA A 209 -3.31 50.98 -11.40
C ALA A 209 -3.26 51.06 -12.95
N GLN A 210 -4.21 50.40 -13.63
CA GLN A 210 -4.38 50.43 -15.10
C GLN A 210 -3.34 49.66 -15.93
N ILE A 211 -2.42 48.92 -15.30
CA ILE A 211 -1.56 47.96 -16.00
C ILE A 211 -2.30 46.64 -16.08
N PHE A 212 -2.93 46.38 -17.23
CA PHE A 212 -3.63 45.12 -17.49
C PHE A 212 -2.62 44.05 -17.91
N LEU A 213 -2.73 42.84 -17.34
CA LEU A 213 -2.16 41.65 -17.97
C LEU A 213 -2.66 41.58 -19.42
N PRO A 214 -1.77 41.45 -20.42
CA PRO A 214 -2.19 41.34 -21.80
C PRO A 214 -3.01 40.05 -21.99
N SER A 215 -3.87 40.04 -23.01
CA SER A 215 -4.93 39.02 -23.16
C SER A 215 -4.38 37.61 -23.34
N ASP A 216 -3.25 37.49 -24.02
CA ASP A 216 -2.48 36.25 -24.19
C ASP A 216 -2.12 35.59 -22.85
N VAL A 217 -1.66 36.37 -21.87
CA VAL A 217 -1.30 35.84 -20.54
C VAL A 217 -2.54 35.40 -19.76
N LYS A 218 -3.68 36.06 -19.95
CA LYS A 218 -4.95 35.67 -19.31
C LYS A 218 -5.48 34.34 -19.87
N ASP A 219 -5.36 34.17 -21.18
CA ASP A 219 -5.77 32.94 -21.86
C ASP A 219 -4.88 31.75 -21.44
N ASP A 220 -3.57 31.97 -21.29
CA ASP A 220 -2.63 30.96 -20.77
C ASP A 220 -2.94 30.57 -19.31
N ILE A 221 -3.31 31.53 -18.46
CA ILE A 221 -3.74 31.25 -17.07
C ILE A 221 -5.04 30.43 -17.07
N ASP A 222 -5.99 30.74 -17.94
CA ASP A 222 -7.25 29.98 -18.05
C ASP A 222 -7.00 28.55 -18.48
N LYS A 223 -6.16 28.35 -19.49
CA LYS A 223 -5.76 27.01 -19.93
C LYS A 223 -5.08 26.25 -18.79
N LEU A 224 -4.10 26.86 -18.11
CA LEU A 224 -3.40 26.24 -17.00
C LEU A 224 -4.34 25.85 -15.85
N ASN A 225 -5.32 26.70 -15.51
CA ASN A 225 -6.31 26.42 -14.48
C ASN A 225 -7.19 25.21 -14.83
N VAL A 226 -7.58 25.07 -16.11
CA VAL A 226 -8.34 23.90 -16.57
C VAL A 226 -7.47 22.64 -16.46
N ASP A 227 -6.22 22.70 -16.90
CA ASP A 227 -5.30 21.56 -16.90
C ASP A 227 -4.95 21.10 -15.48
N LEU A 228 -4.68 22.04 -14.56
CA LEU A 228 -4.37 21.74 -13.16
C LEU A 228 -5.56 21.11 -12.42
N ASN A 229 -6.78 21.62 -12.63
CA ASN A 229 -7.99 21.00 -12.06
C ASN A 229 -8.26 19.62 -12.64
N ALA A 230 -8.12 19.45 -13.96
CA ALA A 230 -8.29 18.15 -14.60
C ALA A 230 -7.27 17.12 -14.09
N ALA A 231 -6.03 17.54 -13.87
CA ALA A 231 -4.99 16.70 -13.27
C ALA A 231 -5.32 16.34 -11.81
N ALA A 232 -5.77 17.31 -11.00
CA ALA A 232 -6.18 17.09 -9.62
C ALA A 232 -7.37 16.11 -9.52
N ASP A 233 -8.39 16.29 -10.35
CA ASP A 233 -9.58 15.43 -10.38
C ASP A 233 -9.24 14.01 -10.86
N THR A 234 -8.39 13.89 -11.89
CA THR A 234 -7.93 12.59 -12.39
C THR A 234 -7.13 11.86 -11.32
N LEU A 235 -6.22 12.56 -10.64
CA LEU A 235 -5.41 12.00 -9.56
C LEU A 235 -6.27 11.57 -8.38
N GLU A 236 -7.21 12.41 -7.93
CA GLU A 236 -8.14 12.08 -6.85
C GLU A 236 -9.00 10.86 -7.20
N GLN A 237 -9.60 10.86 -8.40
CA GLN A 237 -10.45 9.76 -8.84
C GLN A 237 -9.67 8.45 -8.93
N LYS A 238 -8.48 8.46 -9.57
CA LYS A 238 -7.68 7.25 -9.76
C LYS A 238 -7.10 6.72 -8.46
N THR A 239 -6.62 7.60 -7.59
CA THR A 239 -6.12 7.19 -6.26
C THR A 239 -7.23 6.58 -5.42
N ASN A 240 -8.42 7.19 -5.39
CA ASN A 240 -9.55 6.68 -4.62
C ASN A 240 -10.09 5.34 -5.17
N GLU A 241 -10.17 5.22 -6.51
CA GLU A 241 -10.58 3.98 -7.17
C GLU A 241 -9.58 2.85 -6.89
N ASN A 242 -8.29 3.10 -7.12
CA ASN A 242 -7.23 2.11 -6.93
C ASN A 242 -7.09 1.71 -5.46
N SER A 243 -7.11 2.67 -4.54
CA SER A 243 -7.03 2.40 -3.10
C SER A 243 -8.16 1.47 -2.66
N ARG A 244 -9.41 1.77 -3.05
CA ARG A 244 -10.56 0.93 -2.71
C ARG A 244 -10.43 -0.49 -3.24
N GLN A 245 -9.95 -0.64 -4.49
CA GLN A 245 -9.73 -1.96 -5.09
C GLN A 245 -8.64 -2.75 -4.34
N ILE A 246 -7.51 -2.10 -4.03
CA ILE A 246 -6.38 -2.73 -3.35
C ILE A 246 -6.76 -3.13 -1.92
N GLN A 247 -7.43 -2.24 -1.16
CA GLN A 247 -7.94 -2.56 0.17
C GLN A 247 -8.89 -3.76 0.15
N LYS A 248 -9.81 -3.82 -0.83
CA LYS A 248 -10.72 -4.96 -0.99
C LYS A 248 -9.95 -6.27 -1.22
N VAL A 249 -8.89 -6.25 -2.04
CA VAL A 249 -8.04 -7.43 -2.27
C VAL A 249 -7.37 -7.87 -0.97
N PHE A 250 -6.70 -6.97 -0.24
CA PHE A 250 -6.03 -7.32 1.02
C PHE A 250 -7.01 -7.81 2.09
N ASN A 251 -8.20 -7.22 2.20
CA ASN A 251 -9.26 -7.68 3.10
C ASN A 251 -9.75 -9.10 2.73
N THR A 252 -9.90 -9.38 1.43
CA THR A 252 -10.33 -10.69 0.94
C THR A 252 -9.26 -11.75 1.22
N VAL A 253 -8.00 -11.45 0.90
CA VAL A 253 -6.85 -12.33 1.20
C VAL A 253 -6.79 -12.61 2.69
N ARG A 254 -7.02 -11.59 3.53
CA ARG A 254 -7.04 -11.76 4.98
C ARG A 254 -8.15 -12.74 5.41
N SER A 255 -9.35 -12.58 4.89
CA SER A 255 -10.47 -13.47 5.20
C SER A 255 -10.19 -14.93 4.79
N VAL A 256 -9.62 -15.14 3.59
CA VAL A 256 -9.27 -16.48 3.09
C VAL A 256 -8.26 -17.17 3.98
N LEU A 257 -7.16 -16.49 4.33
CA LEU A 257 -6.10 -17.11 5.12
C LEU A 257 -6.53 -17.42 6.57
N ILE A 258 -7.32 -16.56 7.22
CA ILE A 258 -7.89 -16.86 8.55
C ILE A 258 -8.80 -18.08 8.46
N THR A 259 -9.64 -18.16 7.44
CA THR A 259 -10.54 -19.30 7.22
C THR A 259 -9.74 -20.59 7.06
N VAL A 260 -8.67 -20.57 6.26
CA VAL A 260 -7.79 -21.73 6.06
C VAL A 260 -7.12 -22.14 7.37
N ALA A 261 -6.60 -21.19 8.16
CA ALA A 261 -5.97 -21.48 9.45
C ALA A 261 -6.95 -22.16 10.42
N VAL A 262 -8.17 -21.63 10.56
CA VAL A 262 -9.21 -22.19 11.44
C VAL A 262 -9.61 -23.59 10.99
N VAL A 263 -9.90 -23.79 9.70
CA VAL A 263 -10.31 -25.10 9.17
C VAL A 263 -9.19 -26.13 9.36
N MET A 264 -7.92 -25.76 9.12
CA MET A 264 -6.78 -26.68 9.30
C MET A 264 -6.57 -27.06 10.78
N LEU A 265 -6.75 -26.11 11.69
CA LEU A 265 -6.67 -26.37 13.13
C LEU A 265 -7.79 -27.30 13.60
N VAL A 266 -9.02 -27.11 13.10
CA VAL A 266 -10.14 -28.02 13.37
C VAL A 266 -9.84 -29.42 12.83
N VAL A 267 -9.41 -29.53 11.56
CA VAL A 267 -9.09 -30.83 10.94
C VAL A 267 -8.04 -31.59 11.74
N THR A 268 -6.98 -30.91 12.20
CA THR A 268 -5.88 -31.55 12.94
C THR A 268 -6.27 -31.97 14.36
N ILE A 269 -6.95 -31.10 15.11
CA ILE A 269 -7.36 -31.41 16.49
C ILE A 269 -8.40 -32.52 16.51
N PHE A 270 -9.47 -32.39 15.72
CA PHE A 270 -10.51 -33.41 15.68
C PHE A 270 -10.00 -34.73 15.09
N GLY A 271 -9.14 -34.67 14.07
CA GLY A 271 -8.49 -35.86 13.54
C GLY A 271 -7.64 -36.60 14.58
N LEU A 272 -6.93 -35.88 15.45
CA LEU A 272 -6.21 -36.48 16.58
C LEU A 272 -7.17 -37.10 17.61
N VAL A 273 -8.23 -36.38 18.01
CA VAL A 273 -9.22 -36.86 18.99
C VAL A 273 -9.91 -38.12 18.49
N PHE A 274 -10.36 -38.15 17.22
CA PHE A 274 -10.97 -39.33 16.64
C PHE A 274 -9.99 -40.48 16.44
N SER A 275 -8.71 -40.18 16.20
CA SER A 275 -7.65 -41.19 16.20
C SER A 275 -7.42 -41.82 17.59
N ILE A 276 -7.72 -41.11 18.68
CA ILE A 276 -7.69 -41.67 20.04
C ILE A 276 -8.98 -42.47 20.32
N LEU A 277 -10.14 -41.97 19.90
CA LEU A 277 -11.45 -42.60 20.11
C LEU A 277 -11.73 -43.80 19.18
N GLY A 278 -10.93 -44.02 18.13
CA GLY A 278 -11.04 -45.16 17.23
C GLY A 278 -12.27 -45.16 16.30
N HIS A 279 -12.87 -43.99 16.02
CA HIS A 279 -14.06 -43.87 15.19
C HIS A 279 -13.71 -43.86 13.68
N GLN A 280 -13.76 -45.02 13.04
CA GLN A 280 -13.26 -45.23 11.66
C GLN A 280 -13.95 -44.35 10.59
N HIS A 281 -15.28 -44.22 10.61
CA HIS A 281 -16.00 -43.43 9.60
C HIS A 281 -15.66 -41.94 9.63
N LEU A 282 -15.50 -41.36 10.82
CA LEU A 282 -15.15 -39.95 10.97
C LEU A 282 -13.73 -39.66 10.51
N ILE A 283 -12.78 -40.56 10.79
CA ILE A 283 -11.38 -40.43 10.34
C ILE A 283 -11.30 -40.33 8.82
N HIS A 284 -12.09 -41.10 8.06
CA HIS A 284 -12.12 -41.01 6.60
C HIS A 284 -12.62 -39.66 6.07
N ILE A 285 -13.60 -39.03 6.73
CA ILE A 285 -14.07 -37.68 6.36
C ILE A 285 -12.95 -36.65 6.56
N PHE A 286 -12.21 -36.72 7.68
CA PHE A 286 -11.07 -35.84 7.93
C PHE A 286 -9.90 -36.09 6.97
N ILE A 287 -9.68 -37.34 6.54
CA ILE A 287 -8.68 -37.66 5.52
C ILE A 287 -9.04 -36.99 4.18
N LEU A 288 -10.30 -37.11 3.74
CA LEU A 288 -10.77 -36.48 2.50
C LEU A 288 -10.69 -34.95 2.57
N SER A 289 -11.14 -34.37 3.68
CA SER A 289 -11.07 -32.92 3.91
C SER A 289 -9.62 -32.41 3.95
N GLY A 290 -8.73 -33.11 4.65
CA GLY A 290 -7.32 -32.73 4.75
C GLY A 290 -6.58 -32.84 3.43
N TRP A 291 -6.88 -33.84 2.60
CA TRP A 291 -6.30 -33.98 1.26
C TRP A 291 -6.51 -32.73 0.40
N LEU A 292 -7.75 -32.26 0.32
CA LEU A 292 -8.11 -31.05 -0.43
C LEU A 292 -7.47 -29.80 0.17
N MET A 293 -7.52 -29.65 1.50
CA MET A 293 -6.97 -28.47 2.17
C MET A 293 -5.44 -28.35 2.02
N VAL A 294 -4.70 -29.46 2.04
CA VAL A 294 -3.24 -29.45 1.80
C VAL A 294 -2.93 -29.00 0.37
N ALA A 295 -3.73 -29.39 -0.63
CA ALA A 295 -3.56 -28.89 -1.99
C ALA A 295 -3.79 -27.36 -2.05
N VAL A 296 -4.83 -26.86 -1.38
CA VAL A 296 -5.12 -25.42 -1.28
C VAL A 296 -3.98 -24.66 -0.61
N THR A 297 -3.41 -25.17 0.50
CA THR A 297 -2.31 -24.48 1.19
C THR A 297 -1.03 -24.43 0.35
N PHE A 298 -0.73 -25.45 -0.46
CA PHE A 298 0.40 -25.38 -1.39
C PHE A 298 0.17 -24.37 -2.52
N VAL A 299 -1.06 -24.26 -3.04
CA VAL A 299 -1.40 -23.21 -4.02
C VAL A 299 -1.25 -21.82 -3.40
N LEU A 300 -1.73 -21.62 -2.18
CA LEU A 300 -1.56 -20.35 -1.46
C LEU A 300 -0.07 -20.06 -1.21
N CYS A 301 0.72 -21.05 -0.80
CA CYS A 301 2.16 -20.92 -0.63
C CYS A 301 2.83 -20.45 -1.93
N GLY A 302 2.48 -21.04 -3.08
CA GLY A 302 2.97 -20.58 -4.39
C GLY A 302 2.61 -19.12 -4.68
N GLY A 303 1.37 -18.73 -4.42
CA GLY A 303 0.92 -17.34 -4.58
C GLY A 303 1.67 -16.35 -3.68
N PHE A 304 1.86 -16.68 -2.40
CA PHE A 304 2.58 -15.83 -1.45
C PHE A 304 4.09 -15.79 -1.70
N VAL A 305 4.69 -16.83 -2.27
CA VAL A 305 6.07 -16.79 -2.75
C VAL A 305 6.21 -15.82 -3.92
N ILE A 306 5.27 -15.84 -4.87
CA ILE A 306 5.26 -14.87 -5.98
C ILE A 306 5.12 -13.45 -5.42
N LEU A 307 4.14 -13.22 -4.54
CA LEU A 307 3.89 -11.92 -3.92
C LEU A 307 5.12 -11.41 -3.15
N ASN A 308 5.77 -12.28 -2.36
CA ASN A 308 7.00 -11.95 -1.66
C ASN A 308 8.10 -11.51 -2.62
N ASN A 309 8.31 -12.24 -3.73
CA ASN A 309 9.29 -11.84 -4.72
C ASN A 309 8.92 -10.52 -5.40
N THR A 310 7.66 -10.32 -5.80
CA THR A 310 7.20 -9.06 -6.40
C THR A 310 7.42 -7.87 -5.48
N ILE A 311 7.08 -8.00 -4.19
CA ILE A 311 7.25 -6.93 -3.20
C ILE A 311 8.73 -6.64 -2.97
N THR A 312 9.56 -7.66 -2.73
CA THR A 312 10.99 -7.44 -2.52
C THR A 312 11.66 -6.85 -3.78
N ASP A 313 11.26 -7.27 -4.99
CA ASP A 313 11.78 -6.71 -6.23
C ASP A 313 11.38 -5.23 -6.37
N THR A 314 10.13 -4.90 -6.04
CA THR A 314 9.62 -3.52 -6.08
C THR A 314 10.33 -2.64 -5.05
N CYS A 315 10.52 -3.13 -3.82
CA CYS A 315 11.26 -2.42 -2.77
C CYS A 315 12.73 -2.18 -3.16
N MET A 316 13.38 -3.16 -3.76
CA MET A 316 14.75 -3.02 -4.27
C MET A 316 14.82 -2.02 -5.44
N ALA A 317 13.88 -2.11 -6.38
CA ALA A 317 13.78 -1.18 -7.51
C ALA A 317 13.54 0.27 -7.04
N MET A 318 12.66 0.48 -6.07
CA MET A 318 12.45 1.79 -5.45
C MET A 318 13.71 2.31 -4.77
N GLY A 319 14.45 1.45 -4.05
CA GLY A 319 15.70 1.82 -3.39
C GLY A 319 16.80 2.25 -4.37
N GLU A 320 17.03 1.46 -5.42
CA GLU A 320 18.01 1.79 -6.47
C GLU A 320 17.64 3.07 -7.23
N TRP A 321 16.34 3.31 -7.46
CA TRP A 321 15.86 4.54 -8.08
C TRP A 321 16.04 5.76 -7.16
N VAL A 322 15.84 5.62 -5.85
CA VAL A 322 16.08 6.71 -4.88
C VAL A 322 17.54 7.19 -4.92
N GLU A 323 18.49 6.27 -5.13
CA GLU A 323 19.91 6.60 -5.27
C GLU A 323 20.24 7.24 -6.63
N ASN A 324 19.47 6.93 -7.69
CA ASN A 324 19.74 7.35 -9.07
C ASN A 324 18.48 7.87 -9.81
N PRO A 325 17.80 8.92 -9.30
CA PRO A 325 16.48 9.35 -9.82
C PRO A 325 16.53 9.93 -11.24
N HIS A 326 17.70 10.33 -11.72
CA HIS A 326 17.91 10.91 -13.05
C HIS A 326 18.41 9.90 -14.10
N ALA A 327 18.61 8.63 -13.72
CA ALA A 327 18.95 7.60 -14.69
C ALA A 327 17.72 7.22 -15.53
N GLU A 328 17.93 6.81 -16.78
CA GLU A 328 16.87 6.19 -17.58
C GLU A 328 16.57 4.80 -17.01
N THR A 329 15.36 4.62 -16.48
CA THR A 329 14.90 3.39 -15.83
C THR A 329 13.48 3.04 -16.31
N ALA A 330 13.00 1.85 -15.97
CA ALA A 330 11.59 1.48 -16.19
C ALA A 330 10.61 2.46 -15.51
N LEU A 331 11.03 3.08 -14.40
CA LEU A 331 10.22 4.03 -13.65
C LEU A 331 10.19 5.43 -14.29
N SER A 332 11.21 5.79 -15.08
CA SER A 332 11.29 7.06 -15.81
C SER A 332 10.20 7.19 -16.90
N ASN A 333 9.67 6.07 -17.40
CA ASN A 333 8.52 6.07 -18.30
C ASN A 333 7.19 6.39 -17.59
N ILE A 334 7.15 6.19 -16.26
CA ILE A 334 5.97 6.39 -15.42
C ILE A 334 6.03 7.77 -14.74
N LEU A 335 7.22 8.23 -14.37
CA LEU A 335 7.47 9.50 -13.68
C LEU A 335 8.28 10.44 -14.59
N PRO A 336 7.64 11.41 -15.29
CA PRO A 336 8.35 12.38 -16.12
C PRO A 336 9.08 13.41 -15.24
N CYS A 337 10.29 13.09 -14.79
CA CYS A 337 11.12 13.96 -13.97
C CYS A 337 11.88 14.98 -14.84
N VAL A 338 11.90 16.24 -14.39
CA VAL A 338 12.70 17.31 -14.97
C VAL A 338 14.03 17.44 -14.22
N ASP A 339 15.06 17.90 -14.91
CA ASP A 339 16.38 18.08 -14.33
C ASP A 339 16.44 19.25 -13.32
N GLN A 340 17.42 19.18 -12.42
CA GLN A 340 17.60 20.19 -11.37
C GLN A 340 17.94 21.58 -11.93
N ARG A 341 18.60 21.69 -13.09
CA ARG A 341 18.99 23.00 -13.65
C ARG A 341 17.76 23.74 -14.16
N THR A 342 16.89 23.08 -14.92
CA THR A 342 15.62 23.65 -15.40
C THR A 342 14.72 24.05 -14.22
N THR A 343 14.67 23.23 -13.17
CA THR A 343 13.91 23.51 -11.95
C THR A 343 14.44 24.74 -11.21
N ASN A 344 15.77 24.84 -11.02
CA ASN A 344 16.41 26.00 -10.39
C ASN A 344 16.20 27.29 -11.19
N GLN A 345 16.24 27.20 -12.53
CA GLN A 345 15.96 28.33 -13.40
C GLN A 345 14.51 28.80 -13.24
N THR A 346 13.55 27.87 -13.17
CA THR A 346 12.13 28.19 -12.95
C THR A 346 11.91 28.84 -11.59
N LEU A 347 12.54 28.33 -10.53
CA LEU A 347 12.51 28.94 -9.21
C LEU A 347 13.07 30.36 -9.23
N PHE A 348 14.21 30.58 -9.90
CA PHE A 348 14.82 31.90 -10.03
C PHE A 348 13.88 32.90 -10.72
N GLN A 349 13.21 32.49 -11.81
CA GLN A 349 12.23 33.35 -12.49
C GLN A 349 11.04 33.66 -11.59
N SER A 350 10.52 32.68 -10.84
CA SER A 350 9.44 32.92 -9.88
C SER A 350 9.83 33.95 -8.81
N LYS A 351 11.03 33.82 -8.22
CA LYS A 351 11.55 34.80 -7.24
C LYS A 351 11.67 36.21 -7.82
N LYS A 352 12.11 36.30 -9.08
CA LYS A 352 12.19 37.58 -9.78
C LYS A 352 10.81 38.22 -9.95
N VAL A 353 9.82 37.44 -10.41
CA VAL A 353 8.43 37.90 -10.58
C VAL A 353 7.87 38.43 -9.25
N ILE A 354 8.14 37.76 -8.14
CA ILE A 354 7.70 38.23 -6.81
C ILE A 354 8.31 39.59 -6.47
N ASN A 355 9.63 39.78 -6.66
CA ASN A 355 10.27 41.09 -6.42
C ASN A 355 9.75 42.17 -7.36
N ASP A 356 9.44 41.84 -8.62
CA ASP A 356 8.85 42.77 -9.59
C ASP A 356 7.43 43.21 -9.16
N ILE A 357 6.62 42.30 -8.59
CA ILE A 357 5.31 42.66 -8.01
C ILE A 357 5.49 43.61 -6.81
N VAL A 358 6.45 43.34 -5.92
CA VAL A 358 6.74 44.24 -4.78
C VAL A 358 7.19 45.62 -5.26
N ASN A 359 8.00 45.69 -6.33
CA ASN A 359 8.41 46.96 -6.95
C ASN A 359 7.20 47.75 -7.47
N ILE A 360 6.24 47.09 -8.12
CA ILE A 360 5.01 47.73 -8.62
C ILE A 360 4.17 48.26 -7.45
N VAL A 361 3.96 47.45 -6.42
CA VAL A 361 3.20 47.83 -5.22
C VAL A 361 3.86 49.02 -4.51
N ASN A 362 5.16 48.94 -4.22
CA ASN A 362 5.89 50.01 -3.54
C ASN A 362 5.98 51.27 -4.40
N GLY A 363 6.15 51.11 -5.71
CA GLY A 363 6.09 52.21 -6.67
C GLY A 363 4.75 52.95 -6.61
N PHE A 364 3.63 52.23 -6.55
CA PHE A 364 2.31 52.83 -6.35
C PHE A 364 2.18 53.50 -4.98
N VAL A 365 2.65 52.85 -3.90
CA VAL A 365 2.61 53.41 -2.54
C VAL A 365 3.36 54.75 -2.49
N ASP A 366 4.55 54.84 -3.08
CA ASP A 366 5.37 56.04 -3.03
C ASP A 366 4.92 57.15 -3.97
N SER A 367 4.61 56.80 -5.22
CA SER A 367 4.33 57.77 -6.28
C SER A 367 2.87 58.22 -6.33
N SER A 368 1.96 57.40 -5.79
CA SER A 368 0.53 57.69 -5.75
C SER A 368 0.10 57.80 -4.29
N ALA A 369 -0.01 56.69 -3.56
CA ALA A 369 -0.69 56.59 -2.27
C ALA A 369 -0.22 57.63 -1.22
N ASN A 370 1.10 57.78 -1.10
CA ASN A 370 1.77 58.65 -0.12
C ASN A 370 2.20 60.00 -0.68
N LEU A 371 2.06 60.24 -1.99
CA LEU A 371 2.30 61.56 -2.58
C LEU A 371 1.26 62.55 -2.04
N ASN A 372 1.61 63.82 -1.80
CA ASN A 372 0.63 64.87 -1.46
C ASN A 372 0.57 65.93 -2.58
N PRO A 373 -0.03 65.62 -3.75
CA PRO A 373 -0.05 66.54 -4.88
C PRO A 373 -0.94 67.77 -4.60
N PRO A 374 -0.57 68.94 -5.13
CA PRO A 374 -1.38 70.14 -4.97
C PRO A 374 -2.76 69.99 -5.65
N PRO A 375 -3.81 70.71 -5.19
CA PRO A 375 -5.18 70.57 -5.69
C PRO A 375 -5.37 70.82 -7.20
N GLN A 376 -4.35 71.37 -7.86
CA GLN A 376 -4.33 71.75 -9.28
C GLN A 376 -3.85 70.62 -10.20
N ALA A 377 -3.40 69.47 -9.65
CA ALA A 377 -2.73 68.39 -10.39
C ALA A 377 -3.67 67.45 -11.19
N GLY A 378 -4.97 67.76 -11.26
CA GLY A 378 -5.95 66.99 -12.05
C GLY A 378 -6.65 65.86 -11.29
N ALA A 379 -7.87 65.53 -11.74
CA ALA A 379 -8.79 64.63 -11.05
C ALA A 379 -8.38 63.14 -11.02
N SER A 380 -7.38 62.71 -11.82
CA SER A 380 -6.94 61.31 -11.85
C SER A 380 -5.88 60.95 -10.79
N ILE A 381 -5.25 61.95 -10.15
CA ILE A 381 -4.17 61.77 -9.16
C ILE A 381 -4.60 62.27 -7.77
N TYR A 382 -5.65 63.10 -7.70
CA TYR A 382 -6.11 63.72 -6.46
C TYR A 382 -7.14 62.84 -5.72
N TYR A 383 -6.86 62.46 -4.48
CA TYR A 383 -7.83 61.89 -3.53
C TYR A 383 -7.58 62.51 -2.14
N ASN A 384 -8.54 62.38 -1.20
CA ASN A 384 -8.45 62.99 0.13
C ASN A 384 -7.41 62.26 1.02
N GLN A 385 -6.12 62.51 0.76
CA GLN A 385 -4.94 61.92 1.42
C GLN A 385 -4.73 62.35 2.88
N SER A 386 -5.78 62.81 3.56
CA SER A 386 -5.72 63.28 4.93
C SER A 386 -5.49 62.16 5.97
N GLY A 387 -5.37 60.90 5.52
CA GLY A 387 -5.03 59.74 6.34
C GLY A 387 -3.52 59.54 6.58
N PRO A 388 -3.14 58.69 7.54
CA PRO A 388 -1.73 58.35 7.81
C PRO A 388 -1.07 57.69 6.58
N LEU A 389 0.26 57.80 6.48
CA LEU A 389 1.03 57.20 5.38
C LEU A 389 0.90 55.68 5.39
N ILE A 390 0.73 55.10 4.21
CA ILE A 390 0.63 53.66 4.03
C ILE A 390 2.04 53.05 4.12
N PRO A 391 2.25 51.97 4.89
CA PRO A 391 3.55 51.31 4.94
C PRO A 391 3.86 50.56 3.64
N ARG A 392 5.15 50.45 3.31
CA ARG A 392 5.65 49.72 2.14
C ARG A 392 5.60 48.22 2.37
N LEU A 393 5.53 47.46 1.29
CA LEU A 393 5.69 46.02 1.31
C LEU A 393 7.18 45.66 1.38
N CYS A 394 7.52 44.73 2.26
CA CYS A 394 8.86 44.22 2.42
C CYS A 394 9.26 43.31 1.24
N TYR A 395 10.51 43.41 0.78
CA TYR A 395 11.03 42.51 -0.24
C TYR A 395 11.36 41.15 0.38
N PRO A 396 10.78 40.04 -0.13
CA PRO A 396 11.06 38.71 0.41
C PRO A 396 12.46 38.20 0.04
N TYR A 397 13.04 38.72 -1.05
CA TYR A 397 14.35 38.32 -1.55
C TYR A 397 15.30 39.51 -1.70
N ASP A 398 16.61 39.28 -1.51
CA ASP A 398 17.65 40.27 -1.74
C ASP A 398 17.91 40.53 -3.24
N SER A 399 18.89 41.41 -3.55
CA SER A 399 19.28 41.73 -4.94
C SER A 399 19.86 40.53 -5.70
N ASN A 400 20.28 39.48 -5.00
CA ASN A 400 20.76 38.22 -5.57
C ASN A 400 19.67 37.13 -5.56
N LEU A 401 18.41 37.49 -5.25
CA LEU A 401 17.25 36.61 -5.12
C LEU A 401 17.42 35.49 -4.08
N ARG A 402 18.22 35.75 -3.05
CA ARG A 402 18.35 34.89 -1.87
C ARG A 402 17.31 35.28 -0.83
N ASP A 403 16.90 34.29 -0.05
CA ASP A 403 15.96 34.52 1.05
C ASP A 403 16.63 35.45 2.06
N ARG A 404 15.94 36.53 2.43
CA ARG A 404 16.46 37.47 3.43
C ARG A 404 16.39 36.84 4.81
N SER A 405 17.49 36.89 5.56
CA SER A 405 17.59 36.40 6.94
C SER A 405 17.20 37.43 8.01
N TRP A 406 16.82 38.66 7.63
CA TRP A 406 16.49 39.75 8.54
C TRP A 406 14.98 40.07 8.47
N SER A 407 14.33 40.29 9.61
CA SER A 407 12.90 40.65 9.72
C SER A 407 12.63 42.03 9.12
N CYS A 408 11.53 42.19 8.39
CA CYS A 408 11.12 43.49 7.83
C CYS A 408 11.20 44.60 8.89
N SER A 409 11.68 45.79 8.51
CA SER A 409 11.79 46.92 9.43
C SER A 409 10.40 47.29 9.99
N ASP A 410 10.32 47.94 11.15
CA ASP A 410 9.04 48.36 11.77
C ASP A 410 8.16 49.27 10.85
N GLN A 411 8.74 49.78 9.75
CA GLN A 411 8.06 50.60 8.73
C GLN A 411 7.66 49.83 7.46
N GLU A 412 8.01 48.54 7.38
CA GLU A 412 7.73 47.65 6.25
C GLU A 412 6.77 46.54 6.67
N LEU A 413 5.82 46.22 5.79
CA LEU A 413 4.84 45.17 6.00
C LEU A 413 5.30 43.87 5.37
N ASP A 414 5.18 42.78 6.13
CA ASP A 414 5.25 41.45 5.55
C ASP A 414 3.99 41.14 4.72
N MET A 415 4.16 40.28 3.71
CA MET A 415 3.08 39.88 2.80
C MET A 415 1.90 39.24 3.52
N GLU A 416 2.13 38.51 4.62
CA GLU A 416 1.05 37.83 5.34
C GLU A 416 0.07 38.80 6.02
N ASN A 417 0.58 39.93 6.52
CA ASN A 417 -0.21 40.90 7.28
C ASN A 417 -0.66 42.13 6.46
N ALA A 418 -0.15 42.29 5.24
CA ALA A 418 -0.36 43.49 4.43
C ALA A 418 -1.85 43.77 4.17
N SER A 419 -2.66 42.75 3.88
CA SER A 419 -4.09 42.90 3.57
C SER A 419 -4.89 43.47 4.75
N MET A 420 -4.61 42.99 5.96
CA MET A 420 -5.27 43.44 7.19
C MET A 420 -4.82 44.85 7.57
N VAL A 421 -3.53 45.16 7.43
CA VAL A 421 -3.02 46.50 7.78
C VAL A 421 -3.50 47.55 6.79
N TRP A 422 -3.44 47.30 5.48
CA TRP A 422 -3.90 48.24 4.46
C TRP A 422 -5.40 48.54 4.52
N GLN A 423 -6.21 47.63 5.09
CA GLN A 423 -7.64 47.83 5.25
C GLN A 423 -7.94 49.08 6.11
N ASN A 424 -7.12 49.36 7.11
CA ASN A 424 -7.25 50.53 7.99
C ASN A 424 -6.96 51.87 7.29
N TYR A 425 -6.43 51.84 6.06
CA TYR A 425 -6.12 53.03 5.26
C TYR A 425 -7.16 53.25 4.16
N THR A 426 -8.24 52.46 4.13
CA THR A 426 -9.29 52.56 3.12
C THR A 426 -10.27 53.71 3.42
N CYS A 427 -10.71 54.40 2.37
CA CYS A 427 -11.69 55.47 2.43
C CYS A 427 -13.01 55.05 1.77
N ALA A 428 -14.11 55.71 2.12
CA ALA A 428 -15.34 55.63 1.32
C ALA A 428 -15.14 56.40 0.01
N ALA A 429 -15.34 55.74 -1.13
CA ALA A 429 -15.13 56.33 -2.44
C ALA A 429 -16.43 56.92 -3.04
N SER A 430 -16.31 58.03 -3.75
CA SER A 430 -17.37 58.61 -4.58
C SER A 430 -17.57 57.82 -5.88
N PRO A 431 -18.68 58.04 -6.62
CA PRO A 431 -18.90 57.43 -7.92
C PRO A 431 -17.77 57.69 -8.94
N ASN A 432 -17.03 58.78 -8.75
CA ASN A 432 -15.90 59.18 -9.60
C ASN A 432 -14.56 58.60 -9.12
N GLY A 433 -14.55 57.71 -8.12
CA GLY A 433 -13.34 57.07 -7.60
C GLY A 433 -12.52 57.93 -6.64
N LEU A 434 -13.11 58.95 -6.01
CA LEU A 434 -12.42 59.86 -5.09
C LEU A 434 -12.74 59.54 -3.63
N CYS A 435 -11.76 59.58 -2.74
CA CYS A 435 -12.00 59.42 -1.30
C CYS A 435 -12.85 60.58 -0.73
N ILE A 436 -13.98 60.24 -0.11
CA ILE A 436 -14.87 61.17 0.61
C ILE A 436 -14.45 61.26 2.09
N THR A 437 -14.13 60.13 2.72
CA THR A 437 -13.64 60.06 4.10
C THR A 437 -12.11 60.10 4.16
N VAL A 438 -11.58 60.29 5.37
CA VAL A 438 -10.13 60.18 5.64
C VAL A 438 -9.65 58.79 5.24
N GLY A 439 -8.62 58.73 4.39
CA GLY A 439 -7.97 57.49 3.96
C GLY A 439 -7.11 57.71 2.72
N ARG A 440 -6.28 56.73 2.35
CA ARG A 440 -5.37 56.82 1.21
C ARG A 440 -5.62 55.78 0.12
N LEU A 441 -6.47 54.78 0.38
CA LEU A 441 -6.86 53.75 -0.60
C LEU A 441 -8.35 53.80 -0.87
N THR A 442 -8.74 53.78 -2.15
CA THR A 442 -10.12 53.46 -2.53
C THR A 442 -10.35 51.95 -2.42
N PRO A 443 -11.61 51.48 -2.25
CA PRO A 443 -11.89 50.05 -2.18
C PRO A 443 -11.40 49.26 -3.40
N LYS A 444 -11.42 49.88 -4.59
CA LYS A 444 -10.90 49.28 -5.82
C LYS A 444 -9.38 49.04 -5.74
N ILE A 445 -8.62 50.09 -5.41
CA ILE A 445 -7.15 50.01 -5.31
C ILE A 445 -6.74 49.06 -4.19
N TYR A 446 -7.45 49.07 -3.06
CA TYR A 446 -7.24 48.12 -1.98
C TYR A 446 -7.33 46.66 -2.49
N ASN A 447 -8.40 46.32 -3.22
CA ASN A 447 -8.57 44.98 -3.78
C ASN A 447 -7.45 44.61 -4.78
N GLU A 448 -6.98 45.57 -5.59
CA GLU A 448 -5.86 45.35 -6.51
C GLU A 448 -4.54 45.08 -5.76
N LEU A 449 -4.25 45.84 -4.70
CA LEU A 449 -3.06 45.65 -3.87
C LEU A 449 -3.11 44.31 -3.10
N VAL A 450 -4.25 43.96 -2.52
CA VAL A 450 -4.46 42.67 -1.85
C VAL A 450 -4.30 41.51 -2.85
N GLY A 451 -4.85 41.66 -4.05
CA GLY A 451 -4.66 40.70 -5.13
C GLY A 451 -3.18 40.47 -5.44
N ALA A 452 -2.40 41.54 -5.62
CA ALA A 452 -0.96 41.45 -5.89
C ALA A 452 -0.17 40.75 -4.76
N VAL A 453 -0.54 41.02 -3.50
CA VAL A 453 0.06 40.35 -2.34
C VAL A 453 -0.32 38.86 -2.30
N ASN A 454 -1.59 38.51 -2.56
CA ASN A 454 -2.04 37.12 -2.57
C ASN A 454 -1.33 36.31 -3.67
N VAL A 455 -1.11 36.89 -4.86
CA VAL A 455 -0.33 36.25 -5.92
C VAL A 455 1.12 36.05 -5.49
N SER A 456 1.73 37.07 -4.90
CA SER A 456 3.12 36.99 -4.40
C SER A 456 3.26 35.92 -3.33
N TYR A 457 2.29 35.83 -2.41
CA TYR A 457 2.22 34.79 -1.39
C TYR A 457 2.07 33.40 -2.02
N GLY A 458 1.12 33.24 -2.95
CA GLY A 458 0.90 31.97 -3.66
C GLY A 458 2.15 31.49 -4.41
N LEU A 459 2.81 32.39 -5.14
CA LEU A 459 4.07 32.08 -5.82
C LEU A 459 5.17 31.71 -4.82
N LYS A 460 5.30 32.43 -3.70
CA LYS A 460 6.32 32.14 -2.68
C LYS A 460 6.09 30.78 -2.00
N HIS A 461 4.84 30.45 -1.69
CA HIS A 461 4.49 29.28 -0.89
C HIS A 461 4.38 27.99 -1.73
N TYR A 462 3.78 28.05 -2.92
CA TYR A 462 3.47 26.86 -3.72
C TYR A 462 4.47 26.56 -4.84
N THR A 463 5.31 27.52 -5.25
CA THR A 463 6.38 27.22 -6.23
C THR A 463 7.32 26.11 -5.76
N PRO A 464 7.85 26.11 -4.51
CA PRO A 464 8.77 25.06 -4.10
C PRO A 464 8.14 23.64 -4.10
N PRO A 465 6.91 23.42 -3.57
CA PRO A 465 6.22 22.13 -3.70
C PRO A 465 6.00 21.69 -5.15
N LEU A 466 5.53 22.58 -6.03
CA LEU A 466 5.31 22.25 -7.46
C LEU A 466 6.60 21.85 -8.17
N LEU A 467 7.69 22.56 -7.90
CA LEU A 467 9.00 22.21 -8.43
C LEU A 467 9.54 20.90 -7.87
N SER A 468 9.21 20.57 -6.62
CA SER A 468 9.53 19.26 -6.00
C SER A 468 8.79 18.10 -6.67
N LEU A 469 7.57 18.32 -7.16
CA LEU A 469 6.85 17.36 -7.99
C LEU A 469 7.55 17.20 -9.34
N GLN A 470 7.91 18.33 -9.97
CA GLN A 470 8.51 18.36 -11.31
C GLN A 470 9.89 17.68 -11.36
N ASN A 471 10.75 17.94 -10.37
CA ASN A 471 12.10 17.35 -10.31
C ASN A 471 12.15 15.98 -9.61
N CYS A 472 10.98 15.42 -9.28
CA CYS A 472 10.81 14.14 -8.59
C CYS A 472 11.45 14.04 -7.20
N ASN A 473 11.86 15.15 -6.57
CA ASN A 473 12.29 15.13 -5.16
C ASN A 473 11.17 14.60 -4.27
N PHE A 474 9.93 15.05 -4.49
CA PHE A 474 8.76 14.58 -3.76
C PHE A 474 8.59 13.05 -3.86
N VAL A 475 8.74 12.51 -5.08
CA VAL A 475 8.61 11.06 -5.31
C VAL A 475 9.79 10.30 -4.71
N ARG A 476 11.00 10.86 -4.80
CA ARG A 476 12.20 10.32 -4.14
C ARG A 476 12.04 10.24 -2.64
N ASP A 477 11.54 11.29 -2.00
CA ASP A 477 11.34 11.31 -0.55
C ASP A 477 10.23 10.32 -0.14
N THR A 478 9.18 10.20 -0.96
CA THR A 478 8.11 9.21 -0.79
C THR A 478 8.65 7.78 -0.88
N PHE A 479 9.40 7.44 -1.93
CA PHE A 479 9.99 6.11 -2.08
C PHE A 479 11.05 5.83 -1.04
N ARG A 480 11.84 6.83 -0.64
CA ARG A 480 12.78 6.70 0.47
C ARG A 480 12.06 6.29 1.75
N ASN A 481 10.92 6.92 2.07
CA ASN A 481 10.15 6.55 3.25
C ASN A 481 9.51 5.15 3.11
N ILE A 482 8.99 4.80 1.93
CA ILE A 482 8.45 3.45 1.68
C ILE A 482 9.52 2.38 1.87
N THR A 483 10.69 2.58 1.27
CA THR A 483 11.81 1.63 1.32
C THR A 483 12.43 1.52 2.70
N SER A 484 12.54 2.61 3.47
CA SER A 484 13.10 2.56 4.82
C SER A 484 12.13 2.02 5.86
N SER A 485 10.85 2.43 5.77
CA SER A 485 9.90 2.28 6.87
C SER A 485 8.92 1.13 6.65
N TYR A 486 8.50 0.86 5.42
CA TYR A 486 7.42 -0.08 5.10
C TYR A 486 7.90 -1.39 4.46
N CYS A 487 8.95 -1.32 3.63
CA CYS A 487 9.48 -2.51 2.95
C CYS A 487 10.03 -3.61 3.90
N PRO A 488 10.83 -3.29 4.94
CA PRO A 488 11.34 -4.31 5.86
C PRO A 488 10.25 -5.10 6.61
N PRO A 489 9.24 -4.47 7.26
CA PRO A 489 8.19 -5.22 7.94
C PRO A 489 7.33 -6.02 6.95
N LEU A 490 7.05 -5.47 5.76
CA LEU A 490 6.27 -6.17 4.73
C LEU A 490 6.96 -7.46 4.27
N GLU A 491 8.28 -7.42 4.01
CA GLU A 491 9.07 -8.59 3.66
C GLU A 491 9.14 -9.61 4.81
N HIS A 492 9.36 -9.13 6.04
CA HIS A 492 9.41 -9.99 7.22
C HIS A 492 8.09 -10.75 7.43
N ASN A 493 6.96 -10.03 7.38
CA ASN A 493 5.64 -10.61 7.60
C ASN A 493 5.24 -11.59 6.50
N LEU A 494 5.58 -11.32 5.23
CA LEU A 494 5.39 -12.26 4.12
C LEU A 494 6.18 -13.56 4.30
N ARG A 495 7.43 -13.47 4.78
CA ARG A 495 8.21 -14.68 5.10
C ARG A 495 7.56 -15.48 6.24
N THR A 496 7.03 -14.81 7.25
CA THR A 496 6.29 -15.46 8.35
C THR A 496 5.01 -16.15 7.86
N VAL A 497 4.25 -15.53 6.96
CA VAL A 497 3.08 -16.14 6.31
C VAL A 497 3.48 -17.39 5.51
N ASN A 498 4.53 -17.30 4.69
CA ASN A 498 5.05 -18.42 3.91
C ASN A 498 5.53 -19.57 4.81
N ALA A 499 6.23 -19.26 5.90
CA ALA A 499 6.66 -20.26 6.87
C ALA A 499 5.47 -20.94 7.57
N GLY A 500 4.44 -20.17 7.94
CA GLY A 500 3.20 -20.69 8.52
C GLY A 500 2.47 -21.65 7.55
N LEU A 501 2.26 -21.23 6.30
CA LEU A 501 1.64 -22.06 5.26
C LEU A 501 2.43 -23.36 5.02
N ALA A 502 3.76 -23.27 4.93
CA ALA A 502 4.62 -24.43 4.76
C ALA A 502 4.51 -25.40 5.94
N LEU A 503 4.58 -24.90 7.18
CA LEU A 503 4.52 -25.73 8.38
C LEU A 503 3.16 -26.43 8.55
N ILE A 504 2.06 -25.71 8.26
CA ILE A 504 0.71 -26.29 8.23
C ILE A 504 0.64 -27.39 7.16
N SER A 505 1.09 -27.11 5.93
CA SER A 505 1.00 -28.07 4.82
C SER A 505 1.74 -29.38 5.14
N VAL A 506 2.98 -29.28 5.63
CA VAL A 506 3.81 -30.45 5.97
C VAL A 506 3.23 -31.20 7.17
N GLY A 507 2.80 -30.50 8.22
CA GLY A 507 2.22 -31.13 9.41
C GLY A 507 0.94 -31.92 9.09
N VAL A 508 0.03 -31.36 8.30
CA VAL A 508 -1.21 -32.04 7.90
C VAL A 508 -0.93 -33.15 6.90
N MET A 509 -0.03 -32.95 5.93
CA MET A 509 0.38 -33.99 4.98
C MET A 509 0.89 -35.25 5.68
N LEU A 510 1.77 -35.09 6.68
CA LEU A 510 2.30 -36.21 7.47
C LEU A 510 1.24 -36.84 8.38
N SER A 511 0.33 -36.02 8.94
CA SER A 511 -0.79 -36.52 9.74
C SER A 511 -1.74 -37.39 8.90
N LEU A 512 -2.02 -37.00 7.67
CA LEU A 512 -2.86 -37.75 6.73
C LEU A 512 -2.26 -39.12 6.38
N ALA A 513 -0.95 -39.17 6.12
CA ALA A 513 -0.25 -40.42 5.86
C ALA A 513 -0.35 -41.39 7.06
N LEU A 514 -0.18 -40.87 8.28
CA LEU A 514 -0.34 -41.66 9.51
C LEU A 514 -1.79 -42.11 9.74
N TRP A 515 -2.79 -41.27 9.45
CA TRP A 515 -4.20 -41.65 9.57
C TRP A 515 -4.60 -42.77 8.62
N ILE A 516 -4.06 -42.82 7.39
CA ILE A 516 -4.28 -43.96 6.47
C ILE A 516 -3.71 -45.25 7.06
N ILE A 517 -2.48 -45.20 7.61
CA ILE A 517 -1.84 -46.37 8.24
C ILE A 517 -2.64 -46.81 9.47
N TYR A 518 -3.13 -45.86 10.27
CA TYR A 518 -3.92 -46.12 11.47
C TYR A 518 -5.29 -46.74 11.13
N ALA A 519 -6.03 -46.16 10.18
CA ALA A 519 -7.36 -46.62 9.79
C ALA A 519 -7.34 -48.04 9.18
N ASN A 520 -6.20 -48.45 8.60
CA ASN A 520 -6.01 -49.76 7.99
C ASN A 520 -5.74 -50.91 8.98
N ARG A 521 -5.52 -50.64 10.26
CA ARG A 521 -5.32 -51.72 11.23
C ARG A 521 -6.64 -52.36 11.63
N PRO A 522 -6.78 -53.69 11.60
CA PRO A 522 -7.96 -54.38 12.10
C PRO A 522 -8.13 -54.08 13.59
N GLN A 523 -9.33 -53.64 13.98
CA GLN A 523 -9.72 -53.38 15.37
C GLN A 523 -9.41 -54.61 16.24
N ARG A 524 -8.60 -54.41 17.29
CA ARG A 524 -8.73 -55.21 18.51
C ARG A 524 -9.31 -54.29 19.58
N GLU A 525 -10.57 -54.54 19.92
CA GLU A 525 -11.22 -54.03 21.14
C GLU A 525 -10.41 -54.37 22.43
N GLU A 526 -9.39 -55.22 22.32
CA GLU A 526 -8.60 -55.75 23.42
C GLU A 526 -7.58 -54.78 24.03
N VAL A 527 -7.13 -53.74 23.32
CA VAL A 527 -6.10 -52.81 23.87
C VAL A 527 -6.68 -51.86 24.92
N PHE A 528 -7.94 -51.43 24.75
CA PHE A 528 -8.64 -50.63 25.77
C PHE A 528 -9.06 -51.46 26.97
N ALA A 529 -9.34 -52.76 26.80
CA ALA A 529 -9.50 -53.67 27.95
C ALA A 529 -8.21 -53.73 28.79
N GLY A 530 -7.03 -53.68 28.15
CA GLY A 530 -5.73 -53.68 28.82
C GLY A 530 -5.37 -52.37 29.55
N ILE A 531 -5.60 -51.21 28.92
CA ILE A 531 -5.30 -49.89 29.53
C ILE A 531 -6.31 -49.58 30.65
N THR A 532 -7.59 -49.88 30.43
CA THR A 532 -8.64 -49.70 31.44
C THR A 532 -8.48 -50.70 32.59
N LYS A 533 -8.03 -51.95 32.34
CA LYS A 533 -7.60 -52.87 33.41
C LYS A 533 -6.38 -52.38 34.17
N ARG A 534 -5.40 -51.74 33.53
CA ARG A 534 -4.22 -51.18 34.22
C ARG A 534 -4.60 -50.01 35.12
N ILE A 535 -5.52 -49.15 34.68
CA ILE A 535 -6.03 -48.02 35.49
C ILE A 535 -6.94 -48.54 36.62
N ARG A 536 -7.84 -49.49 36.35
CA ARG A 536 -8.73 -50.10 37.36
C ARG A 536 -8.00 -51.03 38.34
N GLY A 537 -6.98 -51.76 37.90
CA GLY A 537 -6.14 -52.61 38.73
C GLY A 537 -5.22 -51.82 39.66
N ARG A 538 -4.79 -50.62 39.25
CA ARG A 538 -4.06 -49.69 40.11
C ARG A 538 -4.96 -49.05 41.18
N SER A 539 -6.26 -48.92 40.92
CA SER A 539 -7.25 -48.40 41.87
C SER A 539 -7.80 -49.45 42.85
N ASN A 540 -7.72 -50.74 42.51
CA ASN A 540 -8.19 -51.85 43.37
C ASN A 540 -7.07 -52.52 44.19
N GLY A 541 -5.80 -52.16 43.95
CA GLY A 541 -4.66 -52.68 44.72
C GLY A 541 -4.44 -52.03 46.09
N GLU A 542 -5.27 -51.05 46.46
CA GLU A 542 -5.07 -50.23 47.67
C GLU A 542 -6.17 -50.41 48.74
N LYS A 543 -7.11 -51.35 48.55
CA LYS A 543 -8.14 -51.69 49.55
C LYS A 543 -8.40 -53.19 49.57
N GLY A 544 -7.70 -53.93 50.44
CA GLY A 544 -8.03 -55.34 50.68
C GLY A 544 -7.00 -56.14 51.48
N GLY A 545 -7.03 -56.00 52.81
CA GLY A 545 -6.90 -57.15 53.71
C GLY A 545 -5.53 -57.44 54.33
N LYS A 546 -5.37 -57.06 55.61
CA LYS A 546 -4.92 -57.97 56.66
C LYS A 546 -5.35 -57.45 58.04
N SER A 547 -6.43 -58.04 58.55
CA SER A 547 -6.80 -58.06 59.97
C SER A 547 -6.72 -59.53 60.37
N GLU A 548 -5.75 -59.86 61.20
CA GLU A 548 -5.66 -61.13 61.93
C GLU A 548 -5.49 -60.74 63.40
N ASN A 549 -6.52 -61.03 64.20
CA ASN A 549 -6.55 -60.93 65.66
C ASN A 549 -5.80 -62.11 66.27
N TYR A 550 -5.17 -61.94 67.45
CA TYR A 550 -5.34 -62.85 68.60
C TYR A 550 -4.75 -62.27 69.90
N CYS A 551 -5.58 -62.26 70.95
CA CYS A 551 -5.32 -62.33 72.41
C CYS A 551 -6.62 -61.95 73.13
N ALA A 552 -7.13 -62.59 74.19
CA ALA A 552 -6.67 -63.70 75.02
C ALA A 552 -7.88 -64.19 75.88
N ASP A 553 -7.81 -65.43 76.39
CA ASP A 553 -8.08 -65.82 77.80
C ASP A 553 -8.23 -67.35 77.92
N VAL A 554 -7.92 -68.05 79.01
CA VAL A 554 -6.88 -68.01 80.07
C VAL A 554 -7.14 -69.29 80.90
N SER A 555 -6.05 -69.98 81.27
CA SER A 555 -5.81 -70.90 82.40
C SER A 555 -6.96 -71.73 83.00
N ILE A 556 -7.00 -73.04 82.76
CA ILE A 556 -6.34 -74.18 83.46
C ILE A 556 -6.37 -75.37 82.49
#